data_AF-A0A259CH79-F1
#
_entry.id   AF-A0A259CH79-F1
#
_cell.length_a   1.000
_cell.length_b   1.000
_cell.length_c   1.000
_cell.angle_alpha   90.00
_cell.angle_beta   90.00
_cell.angle_gamma   90.00
#
_symmetry.space_group_name_H-M   'P 1'
#
loop_
_entity.id
_entity.type
_entity.pdbx_description
1 polymer ?
#
loop_
_entity_poly.entity_id
_entity_poly.type
_entity_poly.pdbx_seq_one_letter_code
_entity_poly.pdbx_strand_id
1 'polypeptide(L)'
;MTGVKEVLADIAALLALTEAYLWTTVLVFIRVGAVVAMLPGFGDAAVPQRVKLALVIAFTMLVAPLRAESDLPPPGFLPLAGEAAAGLILGIGLRLLFLALQTAAAIIAQATTLSQLFAGAAPEPQPAIGNLFLIAGTALALHLGLPVQAAKLILL
;
A
#
# COMPACT_ATOMS: atom_id res chain seq x y z
N MET A 1 -9.93 -22.70 -47.14
CA MET A 1 -9.01 -23.01 -46.00
C MET A 1 -8.15 -21.80 -45.58
N THR A 2 -8.17 -20.67 -46.30
CA THR A 2 -7.48 -19.42 -45.94
C THR A 2 -8.19 -18.64 -44.82
N GLY A 3 -9.52 -18.45 -44.92
CA GLY A 3 -10.28 -17.73 -43.88
C GLY A 3 -10.24 -18.37 -42.49
N VAL A 4 -10.13 -19.70 -42.40
CA VAL A 4 -9.96 -20.38 -41.10
C VAL A 4 -8.57 -20.08 -40.49
N LYS A 5 -7.53 -19.95 -41.32
CA LYS A 5 -6.18 -19.61 -40.84
C LYS A 5 -6.08 -18.17 -40.35
N GLU A 6 -6.76 -17.24 -41.02
CA GLU A 6 -6.87 -15.84 -40.59
C GLU A 6 -7.59 -15.72 -39.24
N VAL A 7 -8.75 -16.36 -39.11
CA VAL A 7 -9.49 -16.37 -37.83
C VAL A 7 -8.67 -16.99 -36.69
N LEU A 8 -7.93 -18.07 -36.95
CA LEU A 8 -7.05 -18.67 -35.94
C LEU A 8 -5.89 -17.74 -35.56
N ALA A 9 -5.36 -16.97 -36.51
CA ALA A 9 -4.31 -15.99 -36.25
C ALA A 9 -4.84 -14.82 -35.39
N ASP A 10 -6.03 -14.31 -35.68
CA ASP A 10 -6.67 -13.24 -34.90
C ASP A 10 -6.97 -13.69 -33.46
N ILE A 11 -7.50 -14.90 -33.29
CA ILE A 11 -7.74 -15.49 -31.96
C ILE A 11 -6.42 -15.64 -31.19
N ALA A 12 -5.36 -16.12 -31.84
CA ALA A 12 -4.04 -16.25 -31.21
C ALA A 12 -3.47 -14.88 -30.77
N ALA A 13 -3.64 -13.85 -31.60
CA ALA A 13 -3.23 -12.49 -31.26
C ALA A 13 -4.00 -11.92 -30.07
N LEU A 14 -5.33 -12.12 -30.02
CA LEU A 14 -6.16 -11.71 -28.89
C LEU A 14 -5.80 -12.45 -27.59
N LEU A 15 -5.48 -13.75 -27.68
CA LEU A 15 -5.01 -14.53 -26.55
C LEU A 15 -3.68 -14.00 -26.02
N ALA A 16 -2.71 -13.73 -26.89
CA ALA A 16 -1.41 -13.19 -26.50
C ALA A 16 -1.55 -11.82 -25.82
N LEU A 17 -2.41 -10.94 -26.34
CA LEU A 17 -2.69 -9.65 -25.73
C LEU A 17 -3.34 -9.80 -24.35
N THR A 18 -4.30 -10.73 -24.22
CA THR A 18 -5.00 -10.98 -22.96
C THR A 18 -4.05 -11.55 -21.91
N GLU A 19 -3.18 -12.48 -22.30
CA GLU A 19 -2.16 -13.07 -21.42
C GLU A 19 -1.19 -12.02 -20.89
N ALA A 20 -0.67 -11.16 -21.77
CA ALA A 20 0.19 -10.04 -21.39
C ALA A 20 -0.52 -9.09 -20.42
N TYR A 21 -1.77 -8.70 -20.72
CA TYR A 21 -2.53 -7.79 -19.87
C TYR A 21 -2.84 -8.39 -18.48
N LEU A 22 -3.22 -9.67 -18.43
CA LEU A 22 -3.45 -10.39 -17.19
C LEU A 22 -2.16 -10.47 -16.37
N TRP A 23 -1.03 -10.75 -17.01
CA TRP A 23 0.25 -10.83 -16.35
C TRP A 23 0.67 -9.49 -15.73
N THR A 24 0.56 -8.39 -16.48
CA THR A 24 0.78 -7.03 -15.95
C THR A 24 -0.12 -6.73 -14.76
N THR A 25 -1.40 -7.10 -14.86
CA THR A 25 -2.39 -6.86 -13.80
C THR A 25 -2.02 -7.60 -12.52
N VAL A 26 -1.56 -8.85 -12.62
CA VAL A 26 -1.12 -9.65 -11.46
C VAL A 26 0.11 -9.03 -10.81
N LEU A 27 1.10 -8.61 -11.58
CA LEU A 27 2.30 -7.95 -11.06
C LEU A 27 1.95 -6.67 -10.28
N VAL A 28 1.12 -5.80 -10.88
CA VAL A 28 0.64 -4.58 -10.25
C VAL A 28 -0.19 -4.90 -8.99
N PHE A 29 -1.04 -5.92 -9.04
CA PHE A 29 -1.84 -6.34 -7.88
C PHE A 29 -0.97 -6.72 -6.69
N ILE A 30 0.10 -7.48 -6.90
CA ILE A 30 1.02 -7.87 -5.83
C ILE A 30 1.72 -6.65 -5.22
N ARG A 31 2.23 -5.73 -6.04
CA ARG A 31 2.88 -4.49 -5.57
C ARG A 31 1.91 -3.63 -4.76
N VAL A 32 0.73 -3.37 -5.31
CA VAL A 32 -0.32 -2.57 -4.66
C VAL A 32 -0.74 -3.23 -3.34
N GLY A 33 -0.93 -4.55 -3.33
CA GLY A 33 -1.26 -5.31 -2.14
C GLY A 33 -0.23 -5.11 -1.03
N ALA A 34 1.06 -5.20 -1.35
CA ALA A 34 2.15 -4.97 -0.42
C ALA A 34 2.20 -3.53 0.10
N VAL A 35 2.01 -2.53 -0.77
CA VAL A 35 1.93 -1.11 -0.38
C VAL A 35 0.76 -0.88 0.58
N VAL A 36 -0.47 -1.27 0.19
CA VAL A 36 -1.70 -1.03 0.98
C VAL A 36 -1.63 -1.72 2.34
N ALA A 37 -1.05 -2.92 2.42
CA ALA A 37 -0.87 -3.65 3.68
C ALA A 37 0.02 -2.89 4.68
N MET A 38 1.02 -2.18 4.19
CA MET A 38 1.97 -1.43 5.02
C MET A 38 1.55 0.01 5.27
N LEU A 39 0.77 0.61 4.37
CA LEU A 39 0.40 2.02 4.39
C LEU A 39 -0.38 2.39 5.68
N PRO A 40 0.07 3.41 6.45
CA PRO A 40 -0.58 3.81 7.70
C PRO A 40 -2.01 4.30 7.46
N GLY A 41 -2.95 3.94 8.33
CA GLY A 41 -4.37 4.20 8.15
C GLY A 41 -5.10 3.12 7.32
N PHE A 42 -4.62 2.75 6.13
CA PHE A 42 -5.27 1.71 5.31
C PHE A 42 -4.88 0.28 5.70
N GLY A 43 -3.60 0.07 6.02
CA GLY A 43 -3.04 -1.24 6.39
C GLY A 43 -3.32 -1.62 7.85
N ASP A 44 -3.86 -0.70 8.65
CA ASP A 44 -4.05 -0.91 10.09
C ASP A 44 -5.16 -1.92 10.42
N ALA A 45 -5.07 -2.52 11.61
CA ALA A 45 -5.99 -3.57 12.06
C ALA A 45 -7.44 -3.08 12.22
N ALA A 46 -7.63 -1.77 12.42
CA ALA A 46 -8.95 -1.15 12.49
C ALA A 46 -9.73 -1.21 11.16
N VAL A 47 -9.04 -1.35 10.03
CA VAL A 47 -9.68 -1.46 8.71
C VAL A 47 -10.02 -2.92 8.42
N PRO A 48 -11.30 -3.24 8.11
CA PRO A 48 -11.70 -4.60 7.77
C PRO A 48 -10.97 -5.11 6.53
N GLN A 49 -10.61 -6.41 6.52
CA GLN A 49 -9.88 -7.04 5.42
C GLN A 49 -10.58 -6.86 4.05
N ARG A 50 -11.92 -6.84 4.04
CA ARG A 50 -12.73 -6.61 2.84
C ARG A 50 -12.51 -5.22 2.24
N VAL A 51 -12.36 -4.20 3.08
CA VAL A 51 -12.10 -2.82 2.64
C VAL A 51 -10.68 -2.69 2.09
N LYS A 52 -9.70 -3.35 2.74
CA LYS A 52 -8.32 -3.41 2.23
C LYS A 52 -8.27 -4.05 0.85
N LEU A 53 -8.97 -5.17 0.66
CA LEU A 53 -9.03 -5.83 -0.64
C LEU A 53 -9.68 -4.94 -1.70
N ALA A 54 -10.77 -4.26 -1.37
CA ALA A 54 -11.43 -3.32 -2.28
C ALA A 54 -10.50 -2.17 -2.69
N LEU A 55 -9.71 -1.63 -1.74
CA LEU A 55 -8.68 -0.62 -2.03
C LEU A 55 -7.61 -1.16 -2.98
N VAL A 56 -7.08 -2.36 -2.70
CA VAL A 56 -6.07 -2.99 -3.58
C VAL A 56 -6.62 -3.13 -4.99
N ILE A 57 -7.83 -3.67 -5.15
CA ILE A 57 -8.47 -3.82 -6.47
C ILE A 57 -8.65 -2.46 -7.16
N ALA A 58 -9.12 -1.43 -6.44
CA ALA A 58 -9.32 -0.09 -6.99
C ALA A 58 -8.01 0.54 -7.48
N PHE A 59 -6.94 0.47 -6.67
CA PHE A 59 -5.63 0.97 -7.07
C PHE A 59 -5.02 0.15 -8.21
N THR A 60 -5.20 -1.17 -8.22
CA THR A 60 -4.76 -2.00 -9.35
C THR A 60 -5.47 -1.61 -10.64
N MET A 61 -6.79 -1.41 -10.62
CA MET A 61 -7.53 -0.96 -11.81
C MET A 61 -7.09 0.44 -12.28
N LEU A 62 -6.67 1.31 -11.37
CA LEU A 62 -6.12 2.63 -11.70
C LEU A 62 -4.73 2.54 -12.33
N VAL A 63 -3.87 1.65 -11.85
CA VAL A 63 -2.44 1.59 -12.20
C VAL A 63 -2.14 0.63 -13.35
N ALA A 64 -2.84 -0.51 -13.43
CA ALA A 64 -2.61 -1.54 -14.44
C ALA A 64 -2.60 -1.00 -15.88
N PRO A 65 -3.57 -0.18 -16.34
CA PRO A 65 -3.55 0.32 -17.71
C PRO A 65 -2.36 1.25 -18.00
N LEU A 66 -1.81 1.93 -16.99
CA LEU A 66 -0.64 2.81 -17.14
C LEU A 66 0.67 2.02 -17.33
N ARG A 67 0.70 0.72 -17.05
CA ARG A 67 1.87 -0.15 -17.22
C ARG A 67 1.76 -1.13 -18.38
N ALA A 68 0.72 -1.03 -19.21
CA ALA A 68 0.45 -2.00 -20.29
C ALA A 68 1.52 -2.02 -21.40
N GLU A 69 2.36 -0.98 -21.51
CA GLU A 69 3.36 -0.84 -22.59
C GLU A 69 4.79 -1.20 -22.19
N SER A 70 5.05 -1.61 -20.93
CA SER A 70 6.41 -1.94 -20.48
C SER A 70 6.83 -3.36 -20.87
N ASP A 71 8.10 -3.53 -21.22
CA ASP A 71 8.73 -4.83 -21.51
C ASP A 71 8.60 -5.74 -20.28
N LEU A 72 7.69 -6.71 -20.35
CA LEU A 72 7.29 -7.52 -19.21
C LEU A 72 8.23 -8.70 -19.01
N PRO A 73 8.70 -8.96 -17.78
CA PRO A 73 9.44 -10.18 -17.50
C PRO A 73 8.54 -11.40 -17.77
N PRO A 74 9.13 -12.54 -18.18
CA PRO A 74 8.35 -13.76 -18.39
C PRO A 74 7.65 -14.18 -17.08
N PRO A 75 6.49 -14.86 -17.18
CA PRO A 75 5.74 -15.30 -16.02
C PRO A 75 6.59 -16.21 -15.12
N GLY A 76 6.62 -15.89 -13.83
CA GLY A 76 7.43 -16.63 -12.87
C GLY A 76 7.34 -16.08 -11.45
N PHE A 77 7.89 -16.83 -10.51
CA PHE A 77 7.89 -16.44 -9.09
C PHE A 77 8.79 -15.24 -8.80
N LEU A 78 9.94 -15.15 -9.46
CA LEU A 78 10.93 -14.09 -9.23
C LEU A 78 10.37 -12.66 -9.49
N PRO A 79 9.67 -12.38 -10.60
CA PRO A 79 9.05 -11.06 -10.80
C PRO A 79 7.94 -10.78 -9.79
N LEU A 80 7.15 -11.77 -9.37
CA LEU A 80 6.15 -11.60 -8.30
C LEU A 80 6.80 -11.21 -6.97
N ALA A 81 7.89 -11.89 -6.60
CA ALA A 81 8.66 -11.59 -5.41
C ALA A 81 9.30 -10.19 -5.49
N GLY A 82 9.77 -9.78 -6.69
CA GLY A 82 10.30 -8.45 -6.95
C GLY A 82 9.24 -7.35 -6.73
N GLU A 83 8.04 -7.53 -7.26
CA GLU A 83 6.92 -6.59 -7.06
C GLU A 83 6.46 -6.53 -5.61
N ALA A 84 6.41 -7.68 -4.92
CA ALA A 84 6.11 -7.73 -3.49
C ALA A 84 7.16 -6.99 -2.67
N ALA A 85 8.44 -7.23 -2.94
CA ALA A 85 9.55 -6.55 -2.26
C ALA A 85 9.54 -5.04 -2.53
N ALA A 86 9.35 -4.62 -3.77
CA ALA A 86 9.25 -3.21 -4.13
C ALA A 86 8.08 -2.52 -3.37
N GLY A 87 6.90 -3.14 -3.36
CA GLY A 87 5.75 -2.62 -2.64
C GLY A 87 5.97 -2.57 -1.11
N LEU A 88 6.60 -3.59 -0.54
CA LEU A 88 6.95 -3.62 0.88
C LEU A 88 7.96 -2.52 1.23
N ILE A 89 9.01 -2.32 0.43
CA ILE A 89 10.00 -1.26 0.66
C ILE A 89 9.33 0.12 0.67
N LEU A 90 8.46 0.40 -0.31
CA LEU A 90 7.69 1.64 -0.37
C LEU A 90 6.81 1.82 0.87
N GLY A 91 6.09 0.77 1.28
CA GLY A 91 5.23 0.80 2.45
C GLY A 91 5.98 0.93 3.78
N ILE A 92 7.13 0.28 3.91
CA ILE A 92 7.98 0.35 5.11
C ILE A 92 8.50 1.78 5.30
N GLY A 93 8.87 2.49 4.24
CA GLY A 93 9.27 3.89 4.33
C GLY A 93 8.22 4.75 5.04
N LEU A 94 6.94 4.57 4.71
CA LEU A 94 5.81 5.24 5.36
C LEU A 94 5.59 4.76 6.80
N ARG A 95 5.77 3.46 7.09
CA ARG A 95 5.70 2.91 8.46
C ARG A 95 6.76 3.50 9.38
N LEU A 96 7.97 3.74 8.88
CA LEU A 96 9.05 4.32 9.66
C LEU A 96 8.73 5.75 10.12
N LEU A 97 8.01 6.53 9.30
CA LEU A 97 7.51 7.85 9.71
C LEU A 97 6.55 7.76 10.91
N PHE A 98 5.63 6.80 10.87
CA PHE A 98 4.68 6.57 11.98
C PHE A 98 5.36 5.96 13.20
N LEU A 99 6.38 5.13 13.01
CA LEU A 99 7.20 4.62 14.10
C LEU A 99 7.92 5.78 14.81
N ALA A 100 8.54 6.68 14.06
CA ALA A 100 9.17 7.87 14.64
C ALA A 100 8.16 8.75 15.38
N LEU A 101 6.95 8.92 14.83
CA LEU A 101 5.86 9.65 15.48
C LEU A 101 5.43 9.02 16.80
N GLN A 102 5.31 7.68 16.84
CA GLN A 102 4.98 6.96 18.06
C GLN A 102 6.11 7.00 19.09
N THR A 103 7.37 6.95 18.66
CA THR A 103 8.52 7.16 19.56
C THR A 103 8.46 8.54 20.21
N ALA A 104 8.15 9.59 19.43
CA ALA A 104 7.96 10.94 19.98
C ALA A 104 6.79 10.99 20.99
N ALA A 105 5.66 10.37 20.67
CA ALA A 105 4.51 10.30 21.58
C ALA A 105 4.84 9.59 22.90
N ALA A 106 5.63 8.50 22.85
CA ALA A 106 6.08 7.78 24.03
C ALA A 106 6.99 8.64 24.93
N ILE A 107 7.92 9.41 24.34
CA ILE A 107 8.79 10.34 25.08
C ILE A 107 7.95 11.43 25.78
N ILE A 108 6.96 11.99 25.09
CA ILE A 108 6.06 13.02 25.65
C ILE A 108 5.24 12.46 26.82
N ALA A 109 4.69 11.25 26.66
CA ALA A 109 3.94 10.58 27.71
C ALA A 109 4.79 10.36 28.97
N GLN A 110 6.01 9.86 28.82
CA GLN A 110 6.93 9.62 29.93
C GLN A 110 7.30 10.90 30.67
N ALA A 111 7.55 11.99 29.93
CA ALA A 111 7.84 13.30 30.53
C ALA A 111 6.64 13.85 31.34
N THR A 112 5.42 13.57 30.87
CA THR A 112 4.18 14.00 31.56
C THR A 112 3.91 13.16 32.82
N THR A 113 4.11 11.84 32.78
CA THR A 113 3.97 11.00 33.99
C THR A 113 4.98 11.40 35.07
N LEU A 114 6.21 11.77 34.70
CA LEU A 114 7.22 12.24 35.65
C LEU A 114 6.82 13.56 36.31
N SER A 115 6.22 14.50 35.56
CA SER A 115 5.74 15.76 36.16
C SER A 115 4.53 15.54 37.06
N GLN A 116 3.65 14.58 36.73
CA GLN A 116 2.50 14.20 37.54
C GLN A 116 2.87 13.50 38.86
N LEU A 117 3.97 12.73 38.87
CA LEU A 117 4.53 12.14 40.10
C LEU A 117 4.82 13.20 41.17
N PHE A 118 5.25 14.41 40.76
CA PHE A 118 5.51 15.52 41.67
C PHE A 118 4.30 16.44 41.93
N ALA A 119 3.26 16.37 41.08
CA ALA A 119 2.06 17.21 41.16
C ALA A 119 0.86 16.53 41.85
N GLY A 120 1.00 15.26 42.27
CA GLY A 120 -0.09 14.43 42.80
C GLY A 120 -0.72 13.58 41.68
N ALA A 121 -0.98 12.30 41.98
CA ALA A 121 -1.31 11.27 41.00
C ALA A 121 -2.55 11.60 40.16
N ALA A 122 -2.34 11.91 38.88
CA ALA A 122 -3.38 11.95 37.85
C ALA A 122 -3.38 10.63 37.06
N PRO A 123 -4.46 10.32 36.31
CA PRO A 123 -4.53 9.11 35.47
C PRO A 123 -3.37 9.05 34.48
N GLU A 124 -2.81 7.85 34.28
CA GLU A 124 -1.62 7.63 33.46
C GLU A 124 -1.90 7.97 31.96
N PRO A 125 -1.26 9.01 31.40
CA PRO A 125 -1.61 9.54 30.08
C PRO A 125 -1.09 8.69 28.91
N GLN A 126 -0.31 7.63 29.19
CA GLN A 126 0.51 6.93 28.20
C GLN A 126 -0.27 6.35 27.00
N PRO A 127 -1.46 5.72 27.17
CA PRO A 127 -2.23 5.23 26.03
C PRO A 127 -2.88 6.36 25.21
N ALA A 128 -3.24 7.47 25.86
CA ALA A 128 -4.01 8.54 25.23
C ALA A 128 -3.16 9.37 24.26
N ILE A 129 -1.92 9.72 24.64
CA ILE A 129 -1.02 10.54 23.82
C ILE A 129 -0.59 9.79 22.56
N GLY A 130 -0.23 8.50 22.69
CA GLY A 130 0.12 7.65 21.55
C GLY A 130 -1.01 7.53 20.53
N ASN A 131 -2.23 7.25 21.00
CA ASN A 131 -3.39 7.13 20.12
C ASN A 131 -3.76 8.45 19.46
N LEU A 132 -3.66 9.58 20.18
CA LEU A 132 -3.88 10.91 19.62
C LEU A 132 -2.92 11.19 18.46
N PHE A 133 -1.62 10.89 18.62
CA PHE A 133 -0.62 11.10 17.58
C PHE A 133 -0.87 10.20 16.37
N LEU A 134 -1.27 8.94 16.59
CA LEU A 134 -1.61 8.02 15.50
C LEU A 134 -2.82 8.52 14.69
N ILE A 135 -3.90 8.95 15.36
CA ILE A 135 -5.10 9.48 14.71
C ILE A 135 -4.78 10.81 14.00
N ALA A 136 -4.07 11.73 14.67
CA ALA A 136 -3.70 13.02 14.07
C ALA A 136 -2.76 12.85 12.87
N GLY A 137 -1.77 11.96 12.98
CA GLY A 137 -0.83 11.66 11.90
C GLY A 137 -1.51 11.03 10.70
N THR A 138 -2.42 10.06 10.91
CA THR A 138 -3.21 9.46 9.83
C THR A 138 -4.16 10.48 9.20
N ALA A 139 -4.89 11.26 10.02
CA ALA A 139 -5.79 12.30 9.52
C ALA A 139 -5.05 13.36 8.68
N LEU A 140 -3.91 13.84 9.16
CA LEU A 140 -3.08 14.80 8.43
C LEU A 140 -2.56 14.20 7.12
N ALA A 141 -2.06 12.96 7.14
CA ALA A 141 -1.55 12.31 5.95
C ALA A 141 -2.65 12.14 4.88
N LEU A 142 -3.85 11.73 5.28
CA LEU A 142 -4.99 11.64 4.38
C LEU A 142 -5.41 13.02 3.84
N HIS A 143 -5.40 14.05 4.68
CA HIS A 143 -5.69 15.42 4.28
C HIS A 143 -4.68 15.97 3.25
N LEU A 144 -3.40 15.62 3.39
CA LEU A 144 -2.34 15.99 2.44
C LEU A 144 -2.40 15.21 1.11
N GLY A 145 -3.40 14.35 0.92
CA GLY A 145 -3.59 13.60 -0.31
C GLY A 145 -2.69 12.36 -0.41
N LEU A 146 -2.36 11.72 0.72
CA LEU A 146 -1.59 10.48 0.74
C LEU A 146 -2.13 9.39 -0.22
N PRO A 147 -3.46 9.19 -0.41
CA PRO A 147 -3.94 8.21 -1.39
C PRO A 147 -3.48 8.51 -2.82
N VAL A 148 -3.43 9.80 -3.19
CA VAL A 148 -2.95 10.23 -4.51
C VAL A 148 -1.44 10.05 -4.63
N GLN A 149 -0.69 10.38 -3.57
CA GLN A 149 0.75 10.15 -3.54
C GLN A 149 1.10 8.67 -3.58
N ALA A 150 0.33 7.80 -2.92
CA ALA A 150 0.50 6.36 -2.95
C ALA A 150 0.35 5.82 -4.38
N ALA A 151 -0.67 6.26 -5.13
CA ALA A 151 -0.81 5.89 -6.54
C ALA A 151 0.42 6.29 -7.37
N LYS A 152 0.98 7.48 -7.14
CA LYS A 152 2.21 7.93 -7.82
C LYS A 152 3.43 7.09 -7.44
N LEU A 153 3.59 6.76 -6.16
CA LEU A 153 4.69 5.93 -5.67
C LEU A 153 4.63 4.50 -6.24
N ILE A 154 3.43 3.96 -6.43
CA ILE A 154 3.24 2.63 -7.03
C ILE A 154 3.71 2.59 -8.50
N LEU A 155 3.69 3.74 -9.20
CA LEU A 155 4.14 3.85 -10.59
C LEU A 155 5.66 3.90 -10.75
N LEU A 156 6.40 4.31 -9.72
CA LEU A 156 7.87 4.26 -9.70
C LEU A 156 8.34 2.80 -9.72
#